data_AF-A0A557ZYT1-F1
#
_entry.id   AF-A0A557ZYT1-F1
#
_cell.length_a   1.000
_cell.length_b   1.000
_cell.length_c   1.000
_cell.angle_alpha   90.00
_cell.angle_beta   90.00
_cell.angle_gamma   90.00
#
_symmetry.space_group_name_H-M   'P 1'
#
loop_
_entity.id
_entity.type
_entity.pdbx_description
1 polymer ?
#
loop_
_entity_poly.entity_id
_entity_poly.type
_entity_poly.pdbx_seq_one_letter_code
_entity_poly.pdbx_strand_id
1 'polypeptide(L)'
;MTDIVPAPPPHGEAAPADLGRVELIVREQLVRAGLPVDQVFTDVSERHTMLAGLAGVLAGLDPDTLARSHYISKMVAAAAVGLFDAALNYLWDELVNELHRRVARSDLQYFFEVAAGNSYLRKHLRDASDLGRIDDVHLLRAARDTGLITGAEFHDLDHIRFMRNHASAAHPNRVVLTGPDLAYWLRICIEVISYPDARGRTGP
;
A
#
# COMPACT_ATOMS: atom_id res chain seq x y z
N MET A 1 -6.60 -41.23 33.44
CA MET A 1 -7.37 -40.00 33.14
C MET A 1 -6.58 -39.31 32.05
N THR A 2 -6.98 -39.48 30.81
CA THR A 2 -6.25 -38.97 29.64
C THR A 2 -6.55 -37.48 29.54
N ASP A 3 -5.54 -36.65 29.72
CA ASP A 3 -5.65 -35.21 29.50
C ASP A 3 -6.07 -34.95 28.06
N ILE A 4 -7.28 -34.43 27.91
CA ILE A 4 -7.81 -33.94 26.64
C ILE A 4 -7.06 -32.63 26.37
N VAL A 5 -6.08 -32.68 25.47
CA VAL A 5 -5.54 -31.47 24.85
C VAL A 5 -6.69 -30.82 24.08
N PRO A 6 -7.08 -29.57 24.38
CA PRO A 6 -8.15 -28.90 23.66
C PRO A 6 -7.75 -28.76 22.19
N ALA A 7 -8.69 -29.06 21.30
CA ALA A 7 -8.50 -28.89 19.87
C ALA A 7 -8.15 -27.42 19.57
N PRO A 8 -7.24 -27.14 18.62
CA PRO A 8 -6.95 -25.77 18.22
C PRO A 8 -8.24 -25.10 17.73
N PRO A 9 -8.46 -23.81 18.07
CA PRO A 9 -9.64 -23.09 17.63
C PRO A 9 -9.71 -23.05 16.09
N PRO A 10 -10.91 -23.03 15.51
CA PRO A 10 -11.07 -22.97 14.06
C PRO A 10 -10.34 -21.75 13.49
N HIS A 11 -9.74 -21.92 12.30
CA HIS A 11 -9.00 -20.90 11.56
C HIS A 11 -9.86 -19.64 11.35
N GLY A 12 -9.80 -18.70 12.29
CA GLY A 12 -10.66 -17.51 12.33
C GLY A 12 -10.75 -16.88 13.72
N GLU A 13 -10.73 -17.69 14.79
CA GLU A 13 -10.82 -17.19 16.18
C GLU A 13 -9.43 -16.92 16.82
N ALA A 14 -8.38 -17.56 16.29
CA ALA A 14 -7.00 -17.38 16.75
C ALA A 14 -6.37 -16.04 16.31
N ALA A 15 -6.76 -15.51 15.14
CA ALA A 15 -6.09 -14.36 14.53
C ALA A 15 -6.16 -13.07 15.38
N PRO A 16 -7.31 -12.68 15.98
CA PRO A 16 -7.35 -11.53 16.89
C PRO A 16 -6.49 -11.72 18.16
N ALA A 17 -6.52 -12.94 18.73
CA ALA A 17 -5.78 -13.26 19.95
C ALA A 17 -4.26 -13.20 19.74
N ASP A 18 -3.77 -13.64 18.58
CA ASP A 18 -2.35 -13.61 18.24
C ASP A 18 -1.84 -12.18 18.00
N LEU A 19 -2.63 -11.32 17.35
CA LEU A 19 -2.29 -9.91 17.15
C LEU A 19 -2.18 -9.15 18.47
N GLY A 20 -3.15 -9.37 19.38
CA GLY A 20 -3.11 -8.78 20.73
C GLY A 20 -1.90 -9.25 21.54
N ARG A 21 -1.49 -10.52 21.37
CA ARG A 21 -0.30 -11.06 22.03
C ARG A 21 0.99 -10.40 21.54
N VAL A 22 1.14 -10.23 20.23
CA VAL A 22 2.31 -9.53 19.65
C VAL A 22 2.41 -8.11 20.18
N GLU A 23 1.28 -7.39 20.21
CA GLU A 23 1.24 -6.04 20.74
C GLU A 23 1.67 -5.98 22.21
N LEU A 24 1.17 -6.89 23.05
CA LEU A 24 1.56 -6.94 24.46
C LEU A 24 3.07 -7.09 24.62
N ILE A 25 3.69 -7.99 23.85
CA ILE A 25 5.14 -8.21 23.86
C ILE A 25 5.88 -6.91 23.49
N VAL A 26 5.45 -6.21 22.44
CA VAL A 26 6.10 -4.96 22.01
C VAL A 26 5.89 -3.86 23.05
N ARG A 27 4.67 -3.70 23.59
CA ARG A 27 4.35 -2.73 24.64
C ARG A 27 5.22 -2.93 25.87
N GLU A 28 5.42 -4.17 26.32
CA GLU A 28 6.29 -4.47 27.46
C GLU A 28 7.74 -4.01 27.22
N GLN A 29 8.27 -4.19 26.01
CA GLN A 29 9.62 -3.70 25.68
C GLN A 29 9.69 -2.17 25.71
N LEU A 30 8.68 -1.49 25.16
CA LEU A 30 8.59 -0.03 25.18
C LEU A 30 8.54 0.50 26.61
N VAL A 31 7.70 -0.08 27.47
CA VAL A 31 7.60 0.28 28.89
C VAL A 31 8.94 0.07 29.61
N ARG A 32 9.60 -1.08 29.40
CA ARG A 32 10.93 -1.35 29.99
C ARG A 32 12.00 -0.36 29.53
N ALA A 33 11.90 0.13 28.30
CA ALA A 33 12.79 1.15 27.75
C ALA A 33 12.42 2.59 28.16
N GLY A 34 11.30 2.79 28.88
CA GLY A 34 10.79 4.12 29.24
C GLY A 34 10.21 4.90 28.06
N LEU A 35 9.77 4.21 27.00
CA LEU A 35 9.20 4.82 25.80
C LEU A 35 7.66 4.96 25.91
N PRO A 36 7.06 5.92 25.17
CA PRO A 36 5.61 6.07 25.10
C PRO A 36 4.93 4.82 24.54
N VAL A 37 3.74 4.51 25.05
CA VAL A 37 2.88 3.41 24.57
C VAL A 37 1.47 3.83 24.22
N ASP A 38 1.07 5.05 24.61
CA ASP A 38 -0.25 5.58 24.31
C ASP A 38 -0.35 5.93 22.83
N GLN A 39 -1.45 5.49 22.19
CA GLN A 39 -1.76 5.77 20.80
C GLN A 39 -0.65 5.38 19.79
N VAL A 40 0.23 4.44 20.17
CA VAL A 40 1.29 3.94 19.28
C VAL A 40 0.75 2.98 18.22
N PHE A 41 -0.26 2.19 18.57
CA PHE A 41 -0.80 1.16 17.70
C PHE A 41 -2.30 1.34 17.48
N THR A 42 -2.75 1.16 16.23
CA THR A 42 -4.18 1.08 15.87
C THR A 42 -4.87 -0.07 16.60
N ASP A 43 -6.15 0.01 16.97
CA ASP A 43 -6.85 -1.08 17.67
C ASP A 43 -6.74 -2.46 16.99
N VAL A 44 -6.67 -3.54 17.78
CA VAL A 44 -6.53 -4.92 17.29
C VAL A 44 -7.70 -5.32 16.37
N SER A 45 -8.92 -4.85 16.63
CA SER A 45 -10.09 -5.15 15.80
C SER A 45 -9.99 -4.55 14.38
N GLU A 46 -9.40 -3.36 14.27
CA GLU A 46 -9.13 -2.70 12.98
C GLU A 46 -8.06 -3.47 12.20
N ARG A 47 -7.00 -3.93 12.88
CA ARG A 47 -5.96 -4.79 12.27
C ARG A 47 -6.53 -6.10 11.76
N HIS A 48 -7.37 -6.75 12.55
CA HIS A 48 -8.05 -7.96 12.14
C HIS A 48 -8.93 -7.72 10.90
N THR A 49 -9.70 -6.62 10.90
CA THR A 49 -10.55 -6.24 9.76
C THR A 49 -9.75 -6.07 8.48
N MET A 50 -8.59 -5.38 8.57
CA MET A 50 -7.68 -5.22 7.44
C MET A 50 -7.15 -6.57 6.94
N LEU A 51 -6.73 -7.46 7.84
CA LEU A 51 -6.10 -8.73 7.48
C LEU A 51 -7.08 -9.78 6.96
N ALA A 52 -8.34 -9.76 7.41
CA ALA A 52 -9.35 -10.75 7.03
C ALA A 52 -9.62 -10.80 5.51
N GLY A 53 -9.50 -9.65 4.82
CA GLY A 53 -9.72 -9.56 3.37
C GLY A 53 -8.48 -9.83 2.51
N LEU A 54 -7.30 -9.98 3.12
CA LEU A 54 -6.02 -9.93 2.41
C LEU A 54 -5.89 -10.99 1.31
N ALA A 55 -6.21 -12.25 1.62
CA ALA A 55 -6.06 -13.35 0.65
C ALA A 55 -6.94 -13.15 -0.59
N GLY A 56 -8.17 -12.67 -0.40
CA GLY A 56 -9.08 -12.41 -1.51
C GLY A 56 -8.60 -11.28 -2.42
N VAL A 57 -8.01 -10.23 -1.83
CA VAL A 57 -7.47 -9.11 -2.61
C VAL A 57 -6.19 -9.53 -3.36
N LEU A 58 -5.26 -10.23 -2.71
CA LEU A 58 -4.01 -10.65 -3.34
C LEU A 58 -4.20 -11.69 -4.45
N ALA A 59 -5.31 -12.42 -4.46
CA ALA A 59 -5.66 -13.33 -5.55
C ALA A 59 -5.81 -12.62 -6.91
N GLY A 60 -5.94 -11.29 -6.93
CA GLY A 60 -5.95 -10.51 -8.17
C GLY A 60 -4.58 -10.38 -8.84
N LEU A 61 -3.47 -10.67 -8.16
CA LEU A 61 -2.12 -10.58 -8.72
C LEU A 61 -1.75 -11.87 -9.45
N ASP A 62 -1.07 -11.75 -10.60
CA ASP A 62 -0.40 -12.90 -11.20
C ASP A 62 0.78 -13.37 -10.34
N PRO A 63 1.22 -14.64 -10.48
CA PRO A 63 2.26 -15.22 -9.63
C PRO A 63 3.58 -14.44 -9.63
N ASP A 64 4.00 -13.91 -10.78
CA ASP A 64 5.25 -13.16 -10.89
C ASP A 64 5.14 -11.81 -10.19
N THR A 65 3.96 -11.18 -10.22
CA THR A 65 3.68 -9.94 -9.49
C THR A 65 3.63 -10.17 -8.01
N LEU A 66 2.89 -11.19 -7.57
CA LEU A 66 2.82 -11.55 -6.17
C LEU A 66 4.21 -11.86 -5.59
N ALA A 67 5.03 -12.63 -6.31
CA ALA A 67 6.37 -13.05 -5.86
C ALA A 67 7.35 -11.89 -5.69
N ARG A 68 7.19 -10.79 -6.44
CA ARG A 68 8.07 -9.61 -6.37
C ARG A 68 7.53 -8.48 -5.49
N SER A 69 6.29 -8.60 -4.98
CA SER A 69 5.63 -7.57 -4.18
C SER A 69 6.13 -7.49 -2.72
N HIS A 70 7.40 -7.10 -2.59
CA HIS A 70 8.08 -6.97 -1.31
C HIS A 70 7.47 -5.87 -0.42
N TYR A 71 6.99 -4.76 -0.99
CA TYR A 71 6.39 -3.69 -0.19
C TYR A 71 4.99 -4.06 0.30
N ILE A 72 4.25 -4.90 -0.43
CA ILE A 72 3.03 -5.53 0.12
C ILE A 72 3.34 -6.37 1.35
N SER A 73 4.46 -7.11 1.34
CA SER A 73 4.88 -7.89 2.52
C SER A 73 5.16 -6.99 3.73
N LYS A 74 5.88 -5.86 3.51
CA LYS A 74 6.13 -4.85 4.56
C LYS A 74 4.85 -4.19 5.04
N MET A 75 3.93 -3.89 4.13
CA MET A 75 2.63 -3.31 4.43
C MET A 75 1.83 -4.24 5.36
N VAL A 76 1.73 -5.53 5.03
CA VAL A 76 1.02 -6.52 5.84
C VAL A 76 1.65 -6.64 7.23
N ALA A 77 2.98 -6.67 7.32
CA ALA A 77 3.69 -6.70 8.60
C ALA A 77 3.42 -5.45 9.43
N ALA A 78 3.45 -4.25 8.83
CA ALA A 78 3.16 -2.99 9.50
C ALA A 78 1.70 -2.92 9.98
N ALA A 79 0.75 -3.38 9.16
CA ALA A 79 -0.66 -3.44 9.53
C ALA A 79 -0.91 -4.41 10.70
N ALA A 80 -0.24 -5.58 10.70
CA ALA A 80 -0.36 -6.56 11.79
C ALA A 80 0.11 -6.01 13.15
N VAL A 81 1.17 -5.19 13.17
CA VAL A 81 1.64 -4.52 14.40
C VAL A 81 0.90 -3.22 14.71
N GLY A 82 0.00 -2.74 13.85
CA GLY A 82 -0.84 -1.57 14.09
C GLY A 82 -0.24 -0.23 13.67
N LEU A 83 0.75 -0.23 12.78
CA LEU A 83 1.36 0.98 12.20
C LEU A 83 0.75 1.26 10.82
N PHE A 84 -0.50 1.74 10.81
CA PHE A 84 -1.28 1.89 9.56
C PHE A 84 -0.76 3.01 8.65
N ASP A 85 -0.14 4.05 9.20
CA ASP A 85 0.54 5.08 8.43
C ASP A 85 1.75 4.50 7.66
N ALA A 86 2.56 3.69 8.32
CA ALA A 86 3.66 2.96 7.70
C ALA A 86 3.14 1.94 6.67
N ALA A 87 2.07 1.22 6.99
CA ALA A 87 1.43 0.28 6.07
C ALA A 87 0.97 0.98 4.78
N LEU A 88 0.30 2.13 4.90
CA LEU A 88 -0.13 2.93 3.77
C LEU A 88 1.04 3.45 2.92
N ASN A 89 2.14 3.86 3.56
CA ASN A 89 3.37 4.24 2.85
C ASN A 89 3.94 3.06 2.04
N TYR A 90 4.05 1.87 2.65
CA TYR A 90 4.52 0.70 1.92
C TYR A 90 3.59 0.27 0.78
N LEU A 91 2.27 0.36 0.96
CA LEU A 91 1.32 0.13 -0.12
C LEU A 91 1.57 1.09 -1.29
N TRP A 92 1.77 2.36 -0.98
CA TRP A 92 2.05 3.39 -1.98
C TRP A 92 3.36 3.12 -2.73
N ASP A 93 4.42 2.74 -2.00
CA ASP A 93 5.71 2.39 -2.59
C ASP A 93 5.58 1.23 -3.59
N GLU A 94 4.78 0.20 -3.27
CA GLU A 94 4.51 -0.90 -4.21
C GLU A 94 3.88 -0.38 -5.51
N LEU A 95 2.85 0.46 -5.39
CA LEU A 95 2.13 1.03 -6.52
C LEU A 95 3.06 1.88 -7.40
N VAL A 96 3.83 2.79 -6.80
CA VAL A 96 4.77 3.65 -7.54
C VAL A 96 5.81 2.79 -8.26
N ASN A 97 6.34 1.76 -7.61
CA ASN A 97 7.29 0.85 -8.24
C ASN A 97 6.68 0.09 -9.41
N GLU A 98 5.42 -0.35 -9.33
CA GLU A 98 4.71 -0.95 -10.47
C GLU A 98 4.52 0.06 -11.60
N LEU A 99 4.09 1.28 -11.32
CA LEU A 99 3.94 2.33 -12.33
C LEU A 99 5.28 2.60 -13.03
N HIS A 100 6.37 2.74 -12.29
CA HIS A 100 7.72 2.88 -12.86
C HIS A 100 8.09 1.70 -13.77
N ARG A 101 7.83 0.47 -13.34
CA ARG A 101 8.09 -0.74 -14.14
C ARG A 101 7.26 -0.80 -15.43
N ARG A 102 6.06 -0.23 -15.44
CA ARG A 102 5.23 -0.14 -16.67
C ARG A 102 5.69 0.97 -17.58
N VAL A 103 5.99 2.15 -17.02
CA VAL A 103 6.54 3.27 -17.78
C VAL A 103 7.87 2.90 -18.46
N ALA A 104 8.75 2.18 -17.76
CA ALA A 104 10.02 1.72 -18.32
C ALA A 104 9.86 0.71 -19.48
N ARG A 105 8.70 0.04 -19.59
CA ARG A 105 8.37 -0.90 -20.68
C ARG A 105 7.52 -0.27 -21.79
N SER A 106 7.07 0.97 -21.61
CA SER A 106 6.29 1.71 -22.58
C SER A 106 7.16 2.77 -23.27
N ASP A 107 6.54 3.75 -23.93
CA ASP A 107 7.28 4.87 -24.53
C ASP A 107 7.76 5.83 -23.43
N LEU A 108 8.92 5.51 -22.87
CA LEU A 108 9.53 6.26 -21.76
C LEU A 108 9.83 7.72 -22.12
N GLN A 109 10.26 7.99 -23.37
CA GLN A 109 10.59 9.37 -23.77
C GLN A 109 9.34 10.22 -23.88
N TYR A 110 8.28 9.67 -24.49
CA TYR A 110 6.98 10.32 -24.52
C TYR A 110 6.44 10.54 -23.10
N PHE A 111 6.57 9.54 -22.21
CA PHE A 111 6.17 9.70 -20.81
C PHE A 111 6.90 10.86 -20.13
N PHE A 112 8.22 11.00 -20.32
CA PHE A 112 8.97 12.13 -19.78
C PHE A 112 8.54 13.48 -20.36
N GLU A 113 8.19 13.55 -21.64
CA GLU A 113 7.63 14.76 -22.25
C GLU A 113 6.30 15.14 -21.60
N VAL A 114 5.41 14.19 -21.36
CA VAL A 114 4.13 14.44 -20.69
C VAL A 114 4.32 14.82 -19.22
N ALA A 115 5.19 14.11 -18.49
CA ALA A 115 5.39 14.30 -17.06
C ALA A 115 6.11 15.60 -16.70
N ALA A 116 7.11 16.00 -17.49
CA ALA A 116 7.96 17.14 -17.17
C ALA A 116 7.83 18.30 -18.17
N GLY A 117 7.25 18.09 -19.36
CA GLY A 117 7.07 19.13 -20.38
C GLY A 117 8.36 19.89 -20.69
N ASN A 118 8.25 21.22 -20.77
CA ASN A 118 9.37 22.14 -20.99
C ASN A 118 10.10 22.54 -19.69
N SER A 119 9.89 21.83 -18.57
CA SER A 119 10.53 22.16 -17.30
C SER A 119 12.04 21.88 -17.33
N TYR A 120 12.78 22.48 -16.39
CA TYR A 120 14.20 22.18 -16.18
C TYR A 120 14.45 20.70 -15.85
N LEU A 121 13.49 20.05 -15.19
CA LEU A 121 13.55 18.63 -14.83
C LEU A 121 13.69 17.75 -16.07
N ARG A 122 12.94 18.03 -17.16
CA ARG A 122 12.95 17.23 -18.39
C ARG A 122 14.34 17.01 -18.97
N LYS A 123 15.23 18.02 -18.88
CA LYS A 123 16.62 17.97 -19.37
C LYS A 123 17.48 16.92 -18.65
N HIS A 124 17.01 16.46 -17.50
CA HIS A 124 17.69 15.51 -16.63
C HIS A 124 16.99 14.15 -16.57
N LEU A 125 15.96 13.91 -17.39
CA LEU A 125 15.27 12.63 -17.50
C LEU A 125 15.70 11.92 -18.79
N ARG A 126 16.44 10.81 -18.66
CA ARG A 126 17.07 10.10 -19.78
C ARG A 126 16.62 8.65 -19.86
N ASP A 127 16.68 7.93 -18.76
CA ASP A 127 16.37 6.51 -18.70
C ASP A 127 15.53 6.16 -17.47
N ALA A 128 15.18 4.87 -17.33
CA ALA A 128 14.28 4.41 -16.27
C ALA A 128 14.79 4.72 -14.85
N SER A 129 16.10 4.92 -14.66
CA SER A 129 16.66 5.30 -13.35
C SER A 129 16.26 6.73 -12.92
N ASP A 130 15.89 7.59 -13.86
CA ASP A 130 15.45 8.96 -13.59
C ASP A 130 13.96 9.06 -13.19
N LEU A 131 13.18 7.98 -13.28
CA LEU A 131 11.74 7.99 -12.94
C LEU A 131 11.48 8.45 -11.50
N GLY A 132 12.35 8.08 -10.56
CA GLY A 132 12.26 8.51 -9.15
C GLY A 132 12.46 10.01 -8.93
N ARG A 133 12.80 10.79 -9.96
CA ARG A 133 12.92 12.25 -9.89
C ARG A 133 11.60 12.96 -10.19
N ILE A 134 10.60 12.23 -10.67
CA ILE A 134 9.25 12.72 -10.89
C ILE A 134 8.49 12.52 -9.58
N ASP A 135 7.88 13.59 -9.06
CA ASP A 135 7.06 13.46 -7.86
C ASP A 135 5.75 12.68 -8.13
N ASP A 136 5.15 12.15 -7.06
CA ASP A 136 3.96 11.31 -7.16
C ASP A 136 2.80 11.98 -7.90
N VAL A 137 2.59 13.28 -7.74
CA VAL A 137 1.45 13.96 -8.38
C VAL A 137 1.67 14.10 -9.89
N HIS A 138 2.89 14.40 -10.33
CA HIS A 138 3.24 14.43 -11.74
C HIS A 138 3.26 13.02 -12.34
N LEU A 139 3.73 12.01 -11.60
CA LEU A 139 3.70 10.60 -12.01
C LEU A 139 2.26 10.15 -12.33
N LEU A 140 1.32 10.36 -11.41
CA LEU A 140 -0.08 9.97 -11.59
C LEU A 140 -0.76 10.70 -12.75
N ARG A 141 -0.52 12.02 -12.88
CA ARG A 141 -1.06 12.81 -13.99
C ARG A 141 -0.55 12.31 -15.34
N ALA A 142 0.76 12.08 -15.45
CA ALA A 142 1.36 11.55 -16.67
C ALA A 142 0.89 10.11 -16.96
N ALA A 143 0.75 9.26 -15.94
CA ALA A 143 0.19 7.92 -16.09
C ALA A 143 -1.23 7.97 -16.68
N ARG A 144 -2.07 8.90 -16.23
CA ARG A 144 -3.40 9.12 -16.82
C ARG A 144 -3.30 9.62 -18.27
N ASP A 145 -2.51 10.66 -18.51
CA ASP A 145 -2.44 11.36 -19.80
C ASP A 145 -1.79 10.50 -20.89
N THR A 146 -0.93 9.54 -20.51
CA THR A 146 -0.35 8.52 -21.40
C THR A 146 -1.24 7.28 -21.55
N GLY A 147 -2.37 7.20 -20.83
CA GLY A 147 -3.29 6.07 -20.86
C GLY A 147 -2.79 4.81 -20.16
N LEU A 148 -1.84 4.94 -19.22
CA LEU A 148 -1.41 3.87 -18.33
C LEU A 148 -2.49 3.53 -17.29
N ILE A 149 -3.17 4.57 -16.78
CA ILE A 149 -4.32 4.48 -15.88
C ILE A 149 -5.50 5.30 -16.43
N THR A 150 -6.70 4.96 -16.02
CA THR A 150 -7.94 5.67 -16.35
C THR A 150 -8.11 6.93 -15.50
N GLY A 151 -9.05 7.80 -15.89
CA GLY A 151 -9.42 8.97 -15.09
C GLY A 151 -10.02 8.60 -13.72
N ALA A 152 -10.76 7.49 -13.63
CA ALA A 152 -11.31 7.00 -12.36
C ALA A 152 -10.21 6.50 -11.43
N GLU A 153 -9.29 5.66 -11.93
CA GLU A 153 -8.13 5.21 -11.17
C GLU A 153 -7.27 6.39 -10.71
N PHE A 154 -7.05 7.39 -11.57
CA PHE A 154 -6.33 8.60 -11.17
C PHE A 154 -6.99 9.31 -9.99
N HIS A 155 -8.32 9.47 -10.01
CA HIS A 155 -9.06 10.11 -8.93
C HIS A 155 -8.90 9.35 -7.61
N ASP A 156 -9.08 8.03 -7.65
CA ASP A 156 -8.96 7.19 -6.45
C ASP A 156 -7.54 7.20 -5.89
N LEU A 157 -6.52 7.07 -6.77
CA LEU A 157 -5.12 7.11 -6.37
C LEU A 157 -4.69 8.49 -5.83
N ASP A 158 -5.20 9.59 -6.39
CA ASP A 158 -4.89 10.93 -5.89
C ASP A 158 -5.50 11.16 -4.50
N HIS A 159 -6.68 10.59 -4.22
CA HIS A 159 -7.25 10.58 -2.89
C HIS A 159 -6.38 9.77 -1.90
N ILE A 160 -5.93 8.57 -2.28
CA ILE A 160 -5.03 7.75 -1.45
C ILE A 160 -3.72 8.49 -1.16
N ARG A 161 -3.13 9.14 -2.18
CA ARG A 161 -1.93 9.99 -2.04
C ARG A 161 -2.15 11.11 -1.04
N PHE A 162 -3.30 11.79 -1.12
CA PHE A 162 -3.69 12.83 -0.18
C PHE A 162 -3.78 12.26 1.23
N MET A 163 -4.50 11.15 1.43
CA MET A 163 -4.67 10.53 2.74
C MET A 163 -3.33 10.09 3.35
N ARG A 164 -2.45 9.47 2.56
CA ARG A 164 -1.08 9.12 2.97
C ARG A 164 -0.30 10.32 3.50
N ASN A 165 -0.34 11.43 2.77
CA ASN A 165 0.37 12.66 3.16
C ASN A 165 -0.19 13.30 4.44
N HIS A 166 -1.46 13.04 4.78
CA HIS A 166 -2.16 13.65 5.92
C HIS A 166 -2.43 12.68 7.07
N ALA A 167 -2.07 11.40 6.94
CA ALA A 167 -2.22 10.39 7.98
C ALA A 167 -0.97 10.25 8.87
N SER A 168 0.19 10.77 8.45
CA SER A 168 1.46 10.59 9.19
C SER A 168 1.43 11.20 10.59
N ALA A 169 1.86 10.44 11.59
CA ALA A 169 1.85 10.74 13.03
C ALA A 169 2.63 12.00 13.50
N ALA A 170 3.17 12.80 12.59
CA ALA A 170 4.03 13.95 12.90
C ALA A 170 3.27 15.16 13.51
N HIS A 171 1.94 15.21 13.37
CA HIS A 171 1.09 16.26 13.94
C HIS A 171 -0.19 15.64 14.52
N PRO A 172 -0.92 16.33 15.43
CA PRO A 172 -2.24 15.88 15.90
C PRO A 172 -3.22 15.86 14.71
N ASN A 173 -3.22 14.77 13.95
CA ASN A 173 -4.00 14.66 12.75
C ASN A 173 -5.47 14.44 13.10
N ARG A 174 -6.33 15.12 12.36
CA ARG A 174 -7.78 14.91 12.39
C ARG A 174 -8.21 13.64 11.64
N VAL A 175 -7.27 12.92 11.02
CA VAL A 175 -7.52 11.74 10.19
C VAL A 175 -7.02 10.50 10.93
N VAL A 176 -7.96 9.61 11.26
CA VAL A 176 -7.67 8.30 11.85
C VAL A 176 -7.84 7.26 10.74
N LEU A 177 -6.78 6.51 10.44
CA LEU A 177 -6.86 5.40 9.48
C LEU A 177 -7.50 4.18 10.11
N THR A 178 -8.54 3.65 9.48
CA THR A 178 -9.23 2.44 9.92
C THR A 178 -8.82 1.22 9.09
N GLY A 179 -9.14 0.03 9.59
CA GLY A 179 -8.91 -1.23 8.90
C GLY A 179 -9.65 -1.32 7.58
N PRO A 180 -10.96 -0.95 7.54
CA PRO A 180 -11.71 -0.81 6.30
C PRO A 180 -11.06 0.13 5.28
N ASP A 181 -10.54 1.29 5.70
CA ASP A 181 -9.89 2.23 4.78
C ASP A 181 -8.67 1.58 4.10
N LEU A 182 -7.77 1.00 4.91
CA LEU A 182 -6.54 0.39 4.40
C LEU A 182 -6.83 -0.83 3.52
N ALA A 183 -7.82 -1.65 3.88
CA ALA A 183 -8.25 -2.80 3.06
C ALA A 183 -8.83 -2.33 1.71
N TYR A 184 -9.65 -1.28 1.72
CA TYR A 184 -10.24 -0.72 0.51
C TYR A 184 -9.17 -0.12 -0.42
N TRP A 185 -8.19 0.60 0.12
CA TRP A 185 -7.09 1.15 -0.66
C TRP A 185 -6.15 0.08 -1.18
N LEU A 186 -5.88 -0.98 -0.42
CA LEU A 186 -5.16 -2.15 -0.92
C LEU A 186 -5.85 -2.71 -2.16
N ARG A 187 -7.17 -2.90 -2.12
CA ARG A 187 -7.93 -3.40 -3.27
C ARG A 187 -7.76 -2.50 -4.50
N ILE A 188 -7.92 -1.19 -4.35
CA ILE A 188 -7.73 -0.23 -5.46
C ILE A 188 -6.31 -0.34 -6.04
N CYS A 189 -5.29 -0.33 -5.20
CA CYS A 189 -3.90 -0.42 -5.66
C CYS A 189 -3.64 -1.75 -6.38
N ILE A 190 -4.16 -2.87 -5.86
CA ILE A 190 -4.00 -4.18 -6.49
C ILE A 190 -4.72 -4.24 -7.83
N GLU A 191 -5.94 -3.72 -7.94
CA GLU A 191 -6.65 -3.62 -9.23
C GLU A 191 -5.79 -2.86 -10.26
N VAL A 192 -5.26 -1.69 -9.90
CA VAL A 192 -4.36 -0.94 -10.79
C VAL A 192 -3.12 -1.77 -11.16
N ILE A 193 -2.49 -2.44 -10.19
CA ILE A 193 -1.29 -3.28 -10.36
C ILE A 193 -1.54 -4.54 -11.20
N SER A 194 -2.76 -5.07 -11.21
CA SER A 194 -3.10 -6.28 -11.96
C SER A 194 -3.36 -6.03 -13.44
N TYR A 195 -3.77 -4.80 -13.83
CA TYR A 195 -4.15 -4.52 -15.20
C TYR A 195 -3.01 -3.92 -16.04
N PRO A 196 -2.63 -4.51 -17.20
CA PRO A 196 -1.43 -4.15 -17.94
C PRO A 196 -1.42 -2.71 -18.51
N ASP A 197 -2.54 -2.21 -19.03
CA ASP A 197 -2.71 -0.83 -19.52
C ASP A 197 -4.20 -0.49 -19.68
N ALA A 198 -4.61 0.76 -19.44
CA ALA A 198 -5.99 1.20 -19.67
C ALA A 198 -6.38 1.14 -21.16
N ARG A 199 -5.41 1.33 -22.06
CA ARG A 199 -5.58 1.25 -23.53
C ARG A 199 -6.03 -0.13 -24.03
N GLY A 200 -5.78 -1.20 -23.27
CA GLY A 200 -6.19 -2.57 -23.60
C GLY A 200 -7.55 -2.98 -23.02
N ARG A 201 -8.20 -2.14 -22.21
CA ARG A 201 -9.46 -2.48 -21.51
C ARG A 201 -10.72 -2.12 -22.29
N THR A 202 -10.57 -1.48 -23.45
CA THR A 202 -11.67 -1.24 -24.39
C THR A 202 -11.70 -2.34 -25.45
N GLY A 203 -12.47 -3.39 -25.20
CA GLY A 203 -12.98 -4.27 -26.24
C GLY A 203 -13.62 -5.55 -25.70
N PRO A 204 -14.70 -6.04 -26.35
CA PRO A 204 -15.86 -5.32 -26.87
C PRO A 204 -16.85 -4.89 -25.77
#